data_AF-A0A6B2FZ31-F1
#
_entry.id   AF-A0A6B2FZ31-F1
#
_cell.length_a   1.000
_cell.length_b   1.000
_cell.length_c   1.000
_cell.angle_alpha   90.00
_cell.angle_beta   90.00
_cell.angle_gamma   90.00
#
_symmetry.space_group_name_H-M   'P 1'
#
loop_
_entity.id
_entity.type
_entity.pdbx_description
1 polymer ?
#
loop_
_entity_poly.entity_id
_entity_poly.type
_entity_poly.pdbx_seq_one_letter_code
_entity_poly.pdbx_strand_id
1 'polypeptide(L)'
;MSTQSKNPKQNIIENINDLKKFTIFIKSYVSFQRLNKKIANIPDSIKGMLLKECRFKSDDSVYKFCPIFGVDTILSETNSEFNSIFQYGGVISIYLNWNCDFDWNLNNFCLPEYKFERQVILL
;
A
#
# COMPACT_ATOMS: atom_id res chain seq x y z
N MET A 1 13.47 -22.56 -36.58
CA MET A 1 13.46 -21.65 -35.43
C MET A 1 13.64 -20.24 -35.95
N SER A 2 12.55 -19.51 -36.17
CA SER A 2 12.60 -18.10 -36.57
C SER A 2 12.79 -17.25 -35.31
N THR A 3 13.98 -16.67 -35.16
CA THR A 3 14.26 -15.66 -34.14
C THR A 3 13.52 -14.38 -34.53
N GLN A 4 12.32 -14.18 -33.98
CA GLN A 4 11.65 -12.89 -34.05
C GLN A 4 12.45 -11.90 -33.19
N SER A 5 13.18 -11.01 -33.86
CA SER A 5 13.75 -9.82 -33.23
C SER A 5 12.60 -8.94 -32.75
N LYS A 6 12.17 -9.13 -31.49
CA LYS A 6 11.15 -8.30 -30.85
C LYS A 6 11.62 -6.84 -30.87
N ASN A 7 10.75 -5.95 -31.35
CA ASN A 7 10.98 -4.51 -31.45
C ASN A 7 11.37 -3.93 -30.07
N PRO A 8 12.39 -3.06 -29.92
CA PRO A 8 12.82 -2.53 -28.61
C PRO A 8 11.71 -1.92 -27.75
N LYS A 9 10.71 -1.29 -28.40
CA LYS A 9 9.51 -0.77 -27.70
C LYS A 9 8.64 -1.88 -27.10
N GLN A 10 8.59 -3.06 -27.72
CA GLN A 10 7.85 -4.23 -27.24
C GLN A 10 8.49 -4.81 -25.97
N ASN A 11 9.84 -4.87 -25.93
CA ASN A 11 10.60 -5.32 -24.75
C ASN A 11 10.44 -4.38 -23.55
N ILE A 12 10.20 -3.08 -23.78
CA ILE A 12 9.93 -2.10 -22.71
C ILE A 12 8.49 -2.29 -22.16
N ILE A 13 7.50 -2.55 -23.03
CA ILE A 13 6.09 -2.71 -22.61
C ILE A 13 5.86 -4.03 -21.86
N GLU A 14 6.53 -5.14 -22.23
CA GLU A 14 6.50 -6.39 -21.46
C GLU A 14 7.02 -6.18 -20.01
N ASN A 15 7.97 -5.27 -19.81
CA ASN A 15 8.59 -4.98 -18.51
C ASN A 15 7.71 -4.07 -17.60
N ILE A 16 6.82 -3.28 -18.20
CA ILE A 16 5.94 -2.34 -17.48
C ILE A 16 4.83 -3.06 -16.71
N ASN A 17 4.28 -4.14 -17.27
CA ASN A 17 3.23 -4.90 -16.58
C ASN A 17 3.72 -5.63 -15.33
N ASP A 18 5.03 -5.92 -15.22
CA ASP A 18 5.59 -6.51 -14.02
C ASP A 18 5.66 -5.52 -12.85
N LEU A 19 5.78 -4.23 -13.13
CA LEU A 19 5.72 -3.18 -12.10
C LEU A 19 4.36 -3.13 -11.39
N LYS A 20 3.27 -3.51 -12.08
CA LYS A 20 1.94 -3.63 -11.43
C LYS A 20 1.92 -4.70 -10.34
N LYS A 21 2.76 -5.74 -10.48
CA LYS A 21 2.84 -6.87 -9.55
C LYS A 21 3.76 -6.57 -8.35
N PHE A 22 4.45 -5.43 -8.36
CA PHE A 22 5.28 -5.03 -7.24
C PHE A 22 4.43 -4.75 -6.01
N THR A 23 5.04 -4.97 -4.86
CA THR A 23 4.44 -4.68 -3.58
C THR A 23 5.27 -3.68 -2.80
N ILE A 24 4.57 -2.85 -2.03
CA ILE A 24 5.16 -1.89 -1.10
C ILE A 24 4.84 -2.37 0.30
N PHE A 25 5.86 -2.61 1.12
CA PHE A 25 5.71 -2.91 2.54
C PHE A 25 5.93 -1.63 3.35
N ILE A 26 4.93 -1.23 4.13
CA ILE A 26 5.01 -0.05 5.00
C ILE A 26 5.10 -0.52 6.45
N LYS A 27 6.22 -0.22 7.12
CA LYS A 27 6.37 -0.42 8.56
C LYS A 27 6.39 0.93 9.26
N SER A 28 5.36 1.20 10.04
CA SER A 28 5.18 2.47 10.75
C SER A 28 4.81 2.24 12.21
N TYR A 29 5.11 3.24 13.04
CA TYR A 29 4.80 3.25 14.46
C TYR A 29 4.19 4.59 14.86
N VAL A 30 3.15 4.56 15.70
CA VAL A 30 2.63 5.74 16.40
C VAL A 30 3.03 5.68 17.87
N SER A 31 3.35 6.83 18.47
CA SER A 31 3.71 6.93 19.88
C SER A 31 2.82 7.93 20.60
N PHE A 32 2.11 7.45 21.62
CA PHE A 32 1.32 8.25 22.54
C PHE A 32 2.14 8.47 23.81
N GLN A 33 2.95 9.52 23.81
CA GLN A 33 3.95 9.79 24.87
C GLN A 33 3.33 9.88 26.27
N ARG A 34 2.18 10.57 26.39
CA ARG A 34 1.47 10.73 27.68
C ARG A 34 1.00 9.40 28.29
N LEU A 35 0.76 8.39 27.45
CA LEU A 35 0.35 7.05 27.87
C LEU A 35 1.55 6.08 27.96
N ASN A 36 2.75 6.55 27.59
CA ASN A 36 3.94 5.72 27.42
C ASN A 36 3.67 4.47 26.55
N LYS A 37 2.93 4.67 25.45
CA LYS A 37 2.58 3.60 24.49
C LYS A 37 3.15 3.88 23.12
N LYS A 38 3.69 2.83 22.50
CA LYS A 38 4.15 2.81 21.10
C LYS A 38 3.54 1.59 20.42
N ILE A 39 2.87 1.82 19.31
CA ILE A 39 2.08 0.81 18.60
C ILE A 39 2.56 0.78 17.16
N ALA A 40 2.61 -0.40 16.57
CA ALA A 40 2.99 -0.60 15.17
C ALA A 40 1.74 -0.75 14.29
N ASN A 41 1.84 -0.42 13.01
CA ASN A 41 0.76 -0.62 12.02
C ASN A 41 0.50 -2.10 11.65
N ILE A 42 1.04 -3.05 12.41
CA ILE A 42 0.97 -4.48 12.15
C ILE A 42 0.32 -5.15 13.37
N PRO A 43 -1.00 -5.39 13.36
CA PRO A 43 -1.69 -6.03 14.48
C PRO A 43 -1.31 -7.50 14.59
N ASP A 44 -1.51 -8.07 15.78
CA ASP A 44 -1.13 -9.47 16.05
C ASP A 44 -1.90 -10.48 15.18
N SER A 45 -3.15 -10.16 14.79
CA SER A 45 -3.93 -10.93 13.82
C SER A 45 -3.20 -11.12 12.49
N ILE A 46 -2.54 -10.07 12.00
CA ILE A 46 -1.76 -10.09 10.75
C ILE A 46 -0.38 -10.74 10.96
N LYS A 47 0.25 -10.54 12.12
CA LYS A 47 1.52 -11.25 12.43
C LYS A 47 1.33 -12.77 12.39
N GLY A 48 0.19 -13.26 12.87
CA GLY A 48 -0.16 -14.68 12.86
C GLY A 48 -0.40 -15.25 11.45
N MET A 49 -0.92 -14.45 10.52
CA MET A 49 -1.22 -14.86 9.13
C MET A 49 0.02 -14.94 8.23
N LEU A 50 1.23 -14.79 8.77
CA LEU A 50 2.50 -14.66 8.04
C LEU A 50 2.46 -13.51 7.02
N LEU A 51 3.24 -12.45 7.30
CA LEU A 51 3.39 -11.30 6.40
C LEU A 51 3.75 -11.67 4.95
N LYS A 52 4.24 -12.88 4.68
CA LYS A 52 4.52 -13.34 3.31
C LYS A 52 3.25 -13.42 2.44
N GLU A 53 2.13 -13.78 3.03
CA GLU A 53 0.90 -14.14 2.29
C GLU A 53 -0.13 -13.00 2.26
N CYS A 54 -0.16 -12.12 3.26
CA CYS A 54 -1.18 -11.07 3.30
C CYS A 54 -0.97 -10.02 2.20
N ARG A 55 -2.08 -9.48 1.69
CA ARG A 55 -2.12 -8.29 0.82
C ARG A 55 -3.26 -7.39 1.27
N PHE A 56 -3.05 -6.07 1.23
CA PHE A 56 -4.07 -5.09 1.57
C PHE A 56 -5.32 -5.23 0.69
N LYS A 57 -6.49 -5.15 1.33
CA LYS A 57 -7.81 -5.06 0.69
C LYS A 57 -8.68 -4.12 1.52
N SER A 58 -9.15 -3.02 0.93
CA SER A 58 -9.90 -1.97 1.64
C SER A 58 -11.27 -2.46 2.15
N ASP A 59 -11.89 -3.40 1.44
CA ASP A 59 -13.22 -3.95 1.73
C ASP A 59 -13.22 -5.19 2.65
N ASP A 60 -12.05 -5.72 3.00
CA ASP A 60 -11.91 -6.92 3.83
C ASP A 60 -11.77 -6.58 5.31
N SER A 61 -12.44 -7.33 6.19
CA SER A 61 -12.42 -7.06 7.64
C SER A 61 -11.07 -7.28 8.31
N VAL A 62 -10.22 -8.14 7.76
CA VAL A 62 -8.89 -8.49 8.29
C VAL A 62 -7.80 -7.89 7.41
N TYR A 63 -7.86 -8.11 6.09
CA TYR A 63 -6.80 -7.70 5.18
C TYR A 63 -6.69 -6.19 4.96
N LYS A 64 -7.69 -5.39 5.36
CA LYS A 64 -7.54 -3.92 5.44
C LYS A 64 -6.42 -3.46 6.36
N PHE A 65 -5.93 -4.32 7.25
CA PHE A 65 -4.80 -4.03 8.14
C PHE A 65 -3.47 -4.60 7.65
N CYS A 66 -3.43 -5.30 6.51
CA CYS A 66 -2.17 -5.82 5.98
C CYS A 66 -1.27 -4.65 5.50
N PRO A 67 0.00 -4.58 5.95
CA PRO A 67 0.92 -3.49 5.61
C PRO A 67 1.61 -3.66 4.24
N ILE A 68 1.13 -4.56 3.39
CA ILE A 68 1.73 -4.90 2.09
C ILE A 68 0.71 -4.58 1.00
N PHE A 69 1.05 -3.60 0.18
CA PHE A 69 0.16 -3.02 -0.82
C PHE A 69 0.66 -3.38 -2.21
N GLY A 70 -0.21 -3.91 -3.07
CA GLY A 70 0.10 -4.00 -4.50
C GLY A 70 0.13 -2.61 -5.12
N VAL A 71 1.08 -2.37 -6.03
CA VAL A 71 1.12 -1.10 -6.79
C VAL A 71 -0.17 -0.92 -7.59
N ASP A 72 -0.69 -1.99 -8.18
CA ASP A 72 -2.00 -2.03 -8.83
C ASP A 72 -3.15 -1.61 -7.91
N THR A 73 -3.14 -2.09 -6.67
CA THR A 73 -4.15 -1.81 -5.65
C THR A 73 -4.13 -0.32 -5.28
N ILE A 74 -2.95 0.25 -5.02
CA ILE A 74 -2.80 1.69 -4.73
C ILE A 74 -3.34 2.55 -5.88
N LEU A 75 -3.06 2.15 -7.12
CA LEU A 75 -3.54 2.87 -8.30
C LEU A 75 -5.06 2.79 -8.44
N SER A 76 -5.64 1.62 -8.18
CA SER A 76 -7.09 1.42 -8.15
C SER A 76 -7.77 2.28 -7.09
N GLU A 77 -7.24 2.30 -5.86
CA GLU A 77 -7.76 3.11 -4.74
C GLU A 77 -7.74 4.62 -5.02
N THR A 78 -6.85 5.07 -5.91
CA THR A 78 -6.74 6.49 -6.31
C THR A 78 -7.42 6.82 -7.64
N ASN A 79 -8.11 5.85 -8.27
CA ASN A 79 -8.63 5.97 -9.64
C ASN A 79 -7.57 6.45 -10.65
N SER A 80 -6.32 6.03 -10.46
CA SER A 80 -5.20 6.45 -11.28
C SER A 80 -4.93 5.49 -12.43
N GLU A 81 -4.84 6.01 -13.65
CA GLU A 81 -4.42 5.21 -14.80
C GLU A 81 -2.91 4.91 -14.74
N PHE A 82 -2.57 3.62 -14.68
CA PHE A 82 -1.19 3.16 -14.60
C PHE A 82 -0.31 3.66 -15.74
N ASN A 83 -0.79 3.62 -16.98
CA ASN A 83 -0.02 4.05 -18.14
C ASN A 83 0.32 5.55 -18.07
N SER A 84 -0.61 6.37 -17.56
CA SER A 84 -0.39 7.80 -17.34
C SER A 84 0.72 8.04 -16.30
N ILE A 85 0.63 7.41 -15.13
CA ILE A 85 1.65 7.56 -14.08
C ILE A 85 3.00 7.00 -14.52
N PHE A 86 3.02 5.89 -15.25
CA PHE A 86 4.27 5.32 -15.75
C PHE A 86 4.94 6.24 -16.78
N GLN A 87 4.17 6.83 -17.70
CA GLN A 87 4.71 7.65 -18.78
C GLN A 87 5.15 9.03 -18.32
N TYR A 88 4.37 9.67 -17.45
CA TYR A 88 4.56 11.08 -17.07
C TYR A 88 5.07 11.27 -15.64
N GLY A 89 5.13 10.19 -14.85
CA GLY A 89 5.33 10.26 -13.42
C GLY A 89 4.06 10.69 -12.67
N GLY A 90 4.18 10.76 -11.35
CA GLY A 90 3.11 11.18 -10.46
C GLY A 90 3.50 11.02 -9.01
N VAL A 91 2.72 11.63 -8.12
CA VAL A 91 2.88 11.51 -6.67
C VAL A 91 1.61 10.92 -6.08
N ILE A 92 1.76 9.87 -5.28
CA ILE A 92 0.66 9.28 -4.51
C ILE A 92 1.01 9.39 -3.03
N SER A 93 0.11 10.01 -2.27
CA SER A 93 0.17 10.05 -0.82
C SER A 93 -0.50 8.82 -0.24
N ILE A 94 0.16 8.20 0.74
CA ILE A 94 -0.38 7.10 1.54
C ILE A 94 -0.53 7.60 2.97
N TYR A 95 -1.76 7.74 3.42
CA TYR A 95 -2.09 8.20 4.77
C TYR A 95 -2.32 7.00 5.68
N LEU A 96 -1.73 7.06 6.88
CA LEU A 96 -1.99 6.14 7.97
C LEU A 96 -2.70 6.92 9.06
N ASN A 97 -4.03 6.81 9.11
CA ASN A 97 -4.86 7.53 10.07
C ASN A 97 -5.01 6.71 11.35
N TRP A 98 -4.64 7.31 12.48
CA TRP A 98 -4.76 6.71 13.81
C TRP A 98 -5.78 7.49 14.62
N ASN A 99 -7.06 7.10 14.51
CA ASN A 99 -8.12 7.66 15.32
C ASN A 99 -8.48 6.64 16.42
N CYS A 100 -8.02 6.91 17.64
CA CYS A 100 -8.07 5.93 18.73
C CYS A 100 -8.77 6.52 19.94
N ASP A 101 -9.76 5.78 20.43
CA ASP A 101 -10.34 5.99 21.75
C ASP A 101 -9.41 5.38 22.81
N PHE A 102 -8.96 6.21 23.74
CA PHE A 102 -7.99 5.82 24.77
C PHE A 102 -8.63 5.12 25.96
N ASP A 103 -9.96 5.07 26.04
CA ASP A 103 -10.67 4.29 27.06
C ASP A 103 -10.59 2.77 26.76
N TRP A 104 -10.23 2.40 25.53
CA TRP A 104 -10.17 1.03 25.04
C TRP A 104 -8.73 0.49 25.02
N ASN A 105 -8.58 -0.83 24.91
CA ASN A 105 -7.26 -1.45 24.80
C ASN A 105 -6.58 -1.04 23.48
N LEU A 106 -5.59 -0.16 23.60
CA LEU A 106 -4.83 0.37 22.47
C LEU A 106 -4.21 -0.68 21.55
N ASN A 107 -3.76 -1.83 22.06
CA ASN A 107 -3.10 -2.83 21.21
C ASN A 107 -4.09 -3.53 20.25
N ASN A 108 -5.37 -3.57 20.61
CA ASN A 108 -6.39 -4.30 19.86
C ASN A 108 -7.33 -3.37 19.08
N PHE A 109 -7.56 -2.16 19.59
CA PHE A 109 -8.59 -1.25 19.07
C PHE A 109 -8.02 0.00 18.40
N CYS A 110 -6.77 0.37 18.68
CA CYS A 110 -6.10 1.45 17.96
C CYS A 110 -5.38 0.86 16.76
N LEU A 111 -6.08 0.78 15.62
CA LEU A 111 -5.57 0.24 14.37
C LEU A 111 -5.53 1.34 13.30
N PRO A 112 -4.54 1.32 12.39
CA PRO A 112 -4.45 2.33 11.34
C PRO A 112 -5.52 2.10 10.27
N GLU A 113 -6.08 3.18 9.77
CA GLU A 113 -6.83 3.21 8.52
C GLU A 113 -5.91 3.73 7.40
N TYR A 114 -5.80 2.98 6.31
CA TYR A 114 -5.02 3.38 5.15
C TYR A 114 -5.89 4.12 4.14
N LYS A 115 -5.43 5.29 3.69
CA LYS A 115 -6.07 6.04 2.61
C LYS A 115 -5.02 6.41 1.56
N PHE A 116 -5.42 6.37 0.30
CA PHE A 116 -4.55 6.68 -0.84
C PHE A 116 -5.10 7.89 -1.58
N GLU A 117 -4.21 8.77 -2.05
CA GLU A 117 -4.60 9.95 -2.81
C GLU A 117 -3.54 10.31 -3.85
N ARG A 118 -3.95 10.50 -5.11
CA ARG A 118 -3.08 11.07 -6.14
C ARG A 118 -2.97 12.58 -5.92
N GLN A 119 -1.75 13.06 -5.72
CA GLN A 119 -1.48 14.48 -5.56
C GLN A 119 -1.42 15.16 -6.93
N VAL A 120 -2.14 16.26 -7.07
CA VAL A 120 -2.03 17.16 -8.23
C VAL A 120 -1.07 18.28 -7.86
N ILE A 121 0.12 18.27 -8.47
CA ILE A 121 1.06 19.37 -8.31
C ILE A 121 0.63 20.47 -9.29
N LEU A 122 0.08 21.56 -8.77
CA LEU A 122 -0.10 22.79 -9.55
C LEU A 122 1.28 23.45 -9.67
N LEU A 123 1.84 23.44 -10.87
CA LEU A 123 2.99 24.26 -11.25
C LEU A 123 2.52 25.59 -11.83
#